data_AF-A0A0X8VB48-F1
#
_entry.id   AF-A0A0X8VB48-F1
#
_cell.length_a   1.000
_cell.length_b   1.000
_cell.length_c   1.000
_cell.angle_alpha   90.00
_cell.angle_beta   90.00
_cell.angle_gamma   90.00
#
_symmetry.space_group_name_H-M   'P 1'
#
loop_
_entity.id
_entity.type
_entity.pdbx_description
1 polymer ?
#
loop_
_entity_poly.entity_id
_entity_poly.type
_entity_poly.pdbx_seq_one_letter_code
_entity_poly.pdbx_strand_id
1 'polypeptide(L)'
;MYTIEEINIEIEKFCKSTSYKIPPIKHCLHVNSDDFIAQVRRNNEIENGYELLISNDIYKYKKEYQKAVLWHEFTHMYDSLKFKDESKIVFDAMIKTFSESHATTVELKYLLHISMNQTSRINLNNRVLTWRNGKENLDLITANYINQSIHHFNNFLLTKNPYDFNSGRTQFCYFCGYLMLEDKTKACKLLDGVMCYFPEQYRKNLSELGKAILIYDVNKIVSTYDIFTSQAMLYGMPTKKNQT
;
A
#
# COMPACT_ATOMS: atom_id res chain seq x y z
N MET A 1 -19.80 7.54 13.59
CA MET A 1 -18.38 7.21 13.79
C MET A 1 -18.30 5.73 14.12
N TYR A 2 -17.24 5.04 13.72
CA TYR A 2 -17.10 3.60 14.02
C TYR A 2 -16.89 3.37 15.52
N THR A 3 -17.65 2.43 16.07
CA THR A 3 -17.36 1.89 17.42
C THR A 3 -16.37 0.72 17.32
N ILE A 4 -15.76 0.34 18.45
CA ILE A 4 -14.86 -0.82 18.53
C ILE A 4 -15.61 -2.11 18.17
N GLU A 5 -16.87 -2.24 18.57
CA GLU A 5 -17.73 -3.37 18.21
C GLU A 5 -17.95 -3.45 16.70
N GLU A 6 -18.26 -2.32 16.06
CA GLU A 6 -18.44 -2.27 14.59
C GLU A 6 -17.15 -2.63 13.84
N ILE A 7 -15.99 -2.19 14.33
CA ILE A 7 -14.67 -2.53 13.78
C ILE A 7 -14.42 -4.03 13.89
N ASN A 8 -14.66 -4.61 15.08
CA ASN A 8 -14.42 -6.04 15.31
C ASN A 8 -15.40 -6.93 14.51
N ILE A 9 -16.64 -6.50 14.29
CA ILE A 9 -17.55 -7.17 13.35
C ILE A 9 -16.97 -7.19 11.92
N GLU A 10 -16.33 -6.11 11.47
CA GLU A 10 -15.68 -6.09 10.17
C GLU A 10 -14.39 -6.93 10.14
N ILE A 11 -13.64 -7.02 11.25
CA ILE A 11 -12.52 -7.98 11.40
C ILE A 11 -13.00 -9.42 11.23
N GLU A 12 -14.10 -9.81 11.88
CA GLU A 12 -14.66 -11.16 11.74
C GLU A 12 -15.02 -11.49 10.29
N LYS A 13 -15.62 -10.53 9.57
CA LYS A 13 -15.92 -10.67 8.14
C LYS A 13 -14.65 -10.78 7.31
N PHE A 14 -13.66 -9.93 7.57
CA PHE A 14 -12.36 -9.97 6.90
C PHE A 14 -11.69 -11.34 7.08
N CYS A 15 -11.56 -11.82 8.32
CA CYS A 15 -10.99 -13.12 8.66
C CYS A 15 -11.75 -14.27 7.97
N LYS A 16 -13.08 -14.22 7.96
CA LYS A 16 -13.92 -15.22 7.28
C LYS A 16 -13.72 -15.21 5.77
N SER A 17 -13.62 -14.04 5.14
CA SER A 17 -13.50 -13.90 3.69
C SER A 17 -12.10 -14.26 3.17
N THR A 18 -11.05 -13.94 3.94
CA THR A 18 -9.64 -14.13 3.54
C THR A 18 -9.01 -15.41 4.11
N SER A 19 -9.65 -16.04 5.09
CA SER A 19 -9.06 -17.08 5.97
C SER A 19 -7.87 -16.59 6.81
N TYR A 20 -7.62 -15.28 6.86
CA TYR A 20 -6.59 -14.70 7.71
C TYR A 20 -7.02 -14.71 9.18
N LYS A 21 -6.02 -14.65 10.07
CA LYS A 21 -6.21 -14.60 11.51
C LYS A 21 -5.51 -13.38 12.06
N ILE A 22 -6.28 -12.41 12.51
CA ILE A 22 -5.81 -11.22 13.21
C ILE A 22 -6.58 -11.07 14.53
N PRO A 23 -5.97 -10.51 15.59
CA PRO A 23 -6.66 -10.28 16.84
C PRO A 23 -7.69 -9.15 16.72
N PRO A 24 -8.68 -9.09 17.62
CA PRO A 24 -9.59 -7.96 17.69
C PRO A 24 -8.85 -6.69 18.10
N ILE A 25 -9.32 -5.55 17.60
CA ILE A 25 -8.86 -4.22 18.01
C ILE A 25 -9.51 -3.86 19.35
N LYS A 26 -8.68 -3.40 20.28
CA LYS A 26 -9.10 -2.93 21.61
C LYS A 26 -9.02 -1.42 21.77
N HIS A 27 -8.22 -0.75 20.94
CA HIS A 27 -8.01 0.69 21.00
C HIS A 27 -8.22 1.31 19.63
N CYS A 28 -9.19 2.22 19.54
CA CYS A 28 -9.49 3.00 18.35
C CYS A 28 -9.59 4.48 18.72
N LEU A 29 -8.85 5.34 18.02
CA LEU A 29 -8.92 6.79 18.21
C LEU A 29 -9.40 7.45 16.92
N HIS A 30 -10.30 8.41 17.08
CA HIS A 30 -10.76 9.24 15.98
C HIS A 30 -10.06 10.59 16.05
N VAL A 31 -9.33 10.94 15.00
CA VAL A 31 -8.44 12.11 14.97
C VAL A 31 -8.74 12.99 13.76
N ASN A 32 -8.38 14.27 13.81
CA ASN A 32 -8.33 15.10 12.60
C ASN A 32 -6.91 14.98 12.02
N SER A 33 -6.78 14.30 10.89
CA SER A 33 -5.50 14.11 10.20
C SER A 33 -5.71 14.21 8.69
N ASP A 34 -4.85 15.01 8.05
CA ASP A 34 -4.76 15.11 6.59
C ASP A 34 -3.75 14.10 6.02
N ASP A 35 -2.96 13.44 6.87
CA ASP A 35 -1.88 12.54 6.45
C ASP A 35 -2.39 11.14 6.07
N PHE A 36 -3.49 10.69 6.69
CA PHE A 36 -4.06 9.36 6.47
C PHE A 36 -5.57 9.34 6.68
N ILE A 37 -6.26 8.39 6.04
CA ILE A 37 -7.69 8.15 6.27
C ILE A 37 -7.90 7.19 7.44
N ALA A 38 -7.09 6.14 7.50
CA ALA A 38 -6.95 5.27 8.66
C ALA A 38 -5.48 4.82 8.75
N GLN A 39 -5.07 4.35 9.92
CA GLN A 39 -3.74 3.79 10.12
C GLN A 39 -3.76 2.82 11.31
N VAL A 40 -3.29 1.60 11.11
CA VAL A 40 -2.94 0.71 12.22
C VAL A 40 -1.50 0.91 12.66
N ARG A 41 -1.30 1.01 13.98
CA ARG A 41 0.02 1.01 14.61
C ARG A 41 0.16 -0.18 15.53
N ARG A 42 1.35 -0.78 15.52
CA ARG A 42 1.72 -1.75 16.55
C ARG A 42 2.15 -1.00 17.80
N ASN A 43 1.48 -1.26 18.92
CA ASN A 43 1.81 -0.67 20.21
C ASN A 43 2.03 -1.80 21.22
N ASN A 44 3.29 -1.98 21.63
CA ASN A 44 3.68 -3.05 22.55
C ASN A 44 3.15 -2.87 23.98
N GLU A 45 2.63 -1.68 24.32
CA GLU A 45 2.04 -1.37 25.62
C GLU A 45 0.54 -1.69 25.67
N ILE A 46 -0.06 -2.06 24.54
CA ILE A 46 -1.48 -2.35 24.39
C ILE A 46 -1.72 -3.86 24.32
N GLU A 47 -2.77 -4.34 24.99
CA GLU A 47 -3.22 -5.72 24.89
C GLU A 47 -3.63 -6.07 23.45
N ASN A 48 -3.13 -7.20 22.91
CA ASN A 48 -3.15 -7.57 21.48
C ASN A 48 -2.29 -6.73 20.54
N GLY A 49 -1.63 -5.67 21.03
CA GLY A 49 -0.53 -5.02 20.35
C GLY A 49 -0.89 -4.05 19.21
N TYR A 50 -2.17 -3.72 18.99
CA TYR A 50 -2.60 -2.87 17.87
C TYR A 50 -3.54 -1.73 18.31
N GLU A 51 -3.28 -0.55 17.76
CA GLU A 51 -4.12 0.65 17.85
C GLU A 51 -4.53 1.08 16.44
N LEU A 52 -5.82 1.38 16.24
CA LEU A 52 -6.34 1.91 14.98
C LEU A 52 -6.65 3.40 15.13
N LEU A 53 -6.03 4.21 14.28
CA LEU A 53 -6.31 5.64 14.16
C LEU A 53 -7.22 5.83 12.94
N ILE A 54 -8.33 6.53 13.11
CA ILE A 54 -9.28 6.84 12.03
C ILE A 54 -9.39 8.35 11.90
N SER A 55 -9.10 8.88 10.71
CA SER A 55 -9.34 10.30 10.44
C SER A 55 -10.84 10.57 10.37
N ASN A 56 -11.31 11.67 10.97
CA ASN A 56 -12.70 12.09 10.90
C ASN A 56 -13.17 12.34 9.45
N ASP A 57 -12.23 12.54 8.52
CA ASP A 57 -12.51 12.69 7.10
C ASP A 57 -13.06 11.43 6.45
N ILE A 58 -12.82 10.25 7.03
CA ILE A 58 -13.39 8.99 6.52
C ILE A 58 -14.91 9.05 6.41
N TYR A 59 -15.56 9.80 7.32
CA TYR A 59 -17.02 9.88 7.41
C TYR A 59 -17.67 10.72 6.31
N LYS A 60 -16.87 11.45 5.53
CA LYS A 60 -17.32 12.16 4.32
C LYS A 60 -17.57 11.18 3.16
N TYR A 61 -16.95 10.00 3.20
CA TYR A 61 -17.01 9.02 2.12
C TYR A 61 -18.17 8.03 2.27
N LYS A 62 -18.50 7.31 1.20
CA LYS A 62 -19.53 6.26 1.24
C LYS A 62 -19.10 5.10 2.14
N LYS A 63 -20.05 4.52 2.88
CA LYS A 63 -19.79 3.45 3.88
C LYS A 63 -19.03 2.25 3.30
N GLU A 64 -19.24 1.94 2.04
CA GLU A 64 -18.50 0.88 1.34
C GLU A 64 -16.99 1.19 1.25
N TYR A 65 -16.63 2.40 0.82
CA TYR A 65 -15.23 2.86 0.80
C TYR A 65 -14.62 2.89 2.20
N GLN A 66 -15.36 3.37 3.20
CA GLN A 66 -14.89 3.38 4.59
C GLN A 66 -14.50 1.98 5.07
N LYS A 67 -15.30 0.96 4.75
CA LYS A 67 -15.01 -0.44 5.08
C LYS A 67 -13.82 -0.99 4.30
N ALA A 68 -13.70 -0.64 3.02
CA ALA A 68 -12.55 -1.03 2.21
C ALA A 68 -11.23 -0.51 2.81
N VAL A 69 -11.22 0.73 3.31
CA VAL A 69 -10.10 1.31 4.06
C VAL A 69 -9.81 0.52 5.34
N LEU A 70 -10.83 0.11 6.11
CA LEU A 70 -10.59 -0.75 7.28
C LEU A 70 -9.95 -2.09 6.89
N TRP A 71 -10.40 -2.70 5.79
CA TRP A 71 -9.84 -3.97 5.30
C TRP A 71 -8.40 -3.82 4.81
N HIS A 72 -8.04 -2.66 4.25
CA HIS A 72 -6.66 -2.30 3.94
C HIS A 72 -5.78 -2.37 5.21
N GLU A 73 -6.21 -1.70 6.28
CA GLU A 73 -5.49 -1.68 7.55
C GLU A 73 -5.42 -3.06 8.23
N PHE A 74 -6.47 -3.87 8.13
CA PHE A 74 -6.47 -5.25 8.64
C PHE A 74 -5.47 -6.15 7.91
N THR A 75 -5.21 -5.88 6.63
CA THR A 75 -4.13 -6.55 5.90
C THR A 75 -2.75 -6.22 6.47
N HIS A 76 -2.50 -4.96 6.87
CA HIS A 76 -1.25 -4.62 7.57
C HIS A 76 -1.11 -5.32 8.93
N MET A 77 -2.21 -5.50 9.67
CA MET A 77 -2.20 -6.33 10.89
C MET A 77 -1.77 -7.76 10.58
N TYR A 78 -2.38 -8.36 9.55
CA TYR A 78 -2.04 -9.73 9.15
C TYR A 78 -0.58 -9.87 8.71
N ASP A 79 -0.11 -8.99 7.82
CA ASP A 79 1.26 -9.06 7.30
C ASP A 79 2.28 -8.79 8.41
N SER A 80 2.01 -7.86 9.34
CA SER A 80 2.90 -7.62 10.48
C SER A 80 2.99 -8.81 11.43
N LEU A 81 1.91 -9.59 11.62
CA LEU A 81 1.97 -10.86 12.36
C LEU A 81 2.74 -11.93 11.59
N LYS A 82 2.58 -11.98 10.26
CA LYS A 82 3.25 -12.94 9.39
C LYS A 82 4.78 -12.79 9.40
N PHE A 83 5.27 -11.56 9.46
CA PHE A 83 6.71 -11.25 9.45
C PHE A 83 7.29 -10.91 10.83
N LYS A 84 6.54 -11.10 11.91
CA LYS A 84 6.94 -10.60 13.25
C LYS A 84 8.26 -11.17 13.77
N ASP A 85 8.64 -12.37 13.34
CA ASP A 85 9.83 -13.10 13.78
C ASP A 85 11.00 -12.96 12.79
N GLU A 86 10.80 -12.20 11.71
CA GLU A 86 11.85 -11.88 10.73
C GLU A 86 12.82 -10.81 11.26
N SER A 87 14.00 -10.72 10.64
CA SER A 87 14.92 -9.63 10.94
C SER A 87 14.30 -8.26 10.66
N LYS A 88 14.73 -7.21 11.39
CA LYS A 88 14.21 -5.85 11.22
C LYS A 88 14.27 -5.36 9.76
N ILE A 89 15.33 -5.70 9.03
CA ILE A 89 15.50 -5.31 7.62
C ILE A 89 14.43 -5.97 6.75
N VAL A 90 14.20 -7.26 6.95
CA VAL A 90 13.16 -8.01 6.22
C VAL A 90 11.78 -7.48 6.59
N PHE A 91 11.50 -7.31 7.88
CA PHE A 91 10.23 -6.74 8.37
C PHE A 91 9.96 -5.35 7.75
N ASP A 92 10.90 -4.42 7.86
CA ASP A 92 10.75 -3.05 7.36
C ASP A 92 10.52 -3.03 5.84
N ALA A 93 11.28 -3.84 5.08
CA ALA A 93 11.11 -3.93 3.63
C ALA A 93 9.73 -4.51 3.26
N MET A 94 9.31 -5.61 3.88
CA MET A 94 8.03 -6.26 3.60
C MET A 94 6.84 -5.37 3.95
N ILE A 95 6.86 -4.71 5.11
CA ILE A 95 5.78 -3.81 5.52
C ILE A 95 5.70 -2.58 4.61
N LYS A 96 6.83 -1.96 4.25
CA LYS A 96 6.86 -0.73 3.44
C LYS A 96 6.65 -0.95 1.94
N THR A 97 6.56 -2.20 1.48
CA THR A 97 6.43 -2.54 0.05
C THR A 97 5.31 -3.55 -0.19
N PHE A 98 5.58 -4.84 0.04
CA PHE A 98 4.63 -5.90 -0.23
C PHE A 98 3.31 -5.70 0.50
N SER A 99 3.36 -5.31 1.79
CA SER A 99 2.14 -5.13 2.58
C SER A 99 1.25 -4.01 2.04
N GLU A 100 1.81 -2.89 1.58
CA GLU A 100 1.06 -1.83 0.89
C GLU A 100 0.38 -2.33 -0.39
N SER A 101 1.10 -3.10 -1.21
CA SER A 101 0.53 -3.71 -2.42
C SER A 101 -0.56 -4.73 -2.10
N HIS A 102 -0.34 -5.56 -1.09
CA HIS A 102 -1.29 -6.56 -0.63
C HIS A 102 -2.56 -5.91 -0.06
N ALA A 103 -2.42 -4.91 0.80
CA ALA A 103 -3.51 -4.15 1.38
C ALA A 103 -4.35 -3.45 0.30
N THR A 104 -3.69 -2.82 -0.67
CA THR A 104 -4.37 -2.23 -1.84
C THR A 104 -5.12 -3.28 -2.67
N THR A 105 -4.54 -4.46 -2.86
CA THR A 105 -5.21 -5.57 -3.56
C THR A 105 -6.50 -5.97 -2.85
N VAL A 106 -6.48 -6.08 -1.53
CA VAL A 106 -7.63 -6.42 -0.71
C VAL A 106 -8.69 -5.31 -0.77
N GLU A 107 -8.30 -4.05 -0.63
CA GLU A 107 -9.19 -2.89 -0.75
C GLU A 107 -9.92 -2.89 -2.11
N LEU A 108 -9.17 -3.06 -3.20
CA LEU A 108 -9.74 -3.10 -4.54
C LEU A 108 -10.65 -4.32 -4.76
N LYS A 109 -10.27 -5.51 -4.27
CA LYS A 109 -11.14 -6.69 -4.32
C LYS A 109 -12.45 -6.45 -3.58
N TYR A 110 -12.42 -5.80 -2.43
CA TYR A 110 -13.60 -5.49 -1.63
C TYR A 110 -14.57 -4.62 -2.44
N LEU A 111 -14.06 -3.54 -3.02
CA LEU A 111 -14.83 -2.56 -3.79
C LEU A 111 -15.30 -3.08 -5.15
N LEU A 112 -14.55 -3.97 -5.78
CA LEU A 112 -14.96 -4.67 -7.00
C LEU A 112 -15.93 -5.82 -6.71
N HIS A 113 -16.21 -6.11 -5.43
CA HIS A 113 -16.98 -7.27 -5.00
C HIS A 113 -16.42 -8.60 -5.54
N ILE A 114 -15.09 -8.69 -5.62
CA ILE A 114 -14.38 -9.90 -6.01
C ILE A 114 -14.14 -10.76 -4.76
N SER A 115 -14.33 -12.06 -4.89
CA SER A 115 -14.00 -12.99 -3.81
C SER A 115 -12.52 -12.87 -3.42
N MET A 116 -12.24 -12.75 -2.13
CA MET A 116 -10.87 -12.62 -1.61
C MET A 116 -9.99 -13.81 -2.01
N ASN A 117 -10.58 -15.01 -2.08
CA ASN A 117 -9.92 -16.25 -2.46
C ASN A 117 -9.75 -16.43 -3.98
N GLN A 118 -10.33 -15.55 -4.81
CA GLN A 118 -10.18 -15.62 -6.25
C GLN A 118 -8.78 -15.13 -6.66
N THR A 119 -8.06 -15.96 -7.41
CA THR A 119 -6.63 -15.78 -7.71
C THR A 119 -6.30 -14.91 -8.90
N SER A 120 -7.28 -14.40 -9.65
CA SER A 120 -7.19 -13.34 -10.68
C SER A 120 -8.39 -13.48 -11.62
N ARG A 121 -8.60 -12.45 -12.47
CA ARG A 121 -9.70 -12.22 -13.43
C ARG A 121 -10.71 -11.20 -12.91
N ILE A 122 -10.32 -9.93 -12.94
CA ILE A 122 -11.30 -8.85 -13.08
C ILE A 122 -12.08 -9.14 -14.37
N ASN A 123 -13.38 -9.39 -14.25
CA ASN A 123 -14.26 -9.38 -15.41
C ASN A 123 -14.38 -7.92 -15.87
N LEU A 124 -14.04 -7.63 -17.13
CA LEU A 124 -13.97 -6.29 -17.71
C LEU A 124 -15.30 -5.51 -17.61
N ASN A 125 -16.40 -6.20 -17.32
CA ASN A 125 -17.74 -5.63 -17.32
C ASN A 125 -18.06 -4.74 -16.10
N ASN A 126 -17.22 -4.70 -15.06
CA ASN A 126 -17.46 -3.79 -13.93
C ASN A 126 -16.15 -3.31 -13.28
N ARG A 127 -15.60 -2.21 -13.81
CA ARG A 127 -14.39 -1.54 -13.29
C ARG A 127 -14.71 -0.22 -12.58
N VAL A 128 -15.97 -0.01 -12.21
CA VAL A 128 -16.42 1.21 -11.51
C VAL A 128 -16.56 0.91 -10.03
N LEU A 129 -15.92 1.72 -9.20
CA LEU A 129 -15.76 1.52 -7.76
C LEU A 129 -16.45 2.62 -6.99
N THR A 130 -17.02 2.29 -5.82
CA THR A 130 -17.38 3.30 -4.83
C THR A 130 -16.10 3.82 -4.16
N TRP A 131 -15.60 4.95 -4.62
CA TRP A 131 -14.36 5.60 -4.20
C TRP A 131 -14.61 6.89 -3.39
N ARG A 132 -13.55 7.63 -3.07
CA ARG A 132 -13.57 8.86 -2.26
C ARG A 132 -14.62 9.87 -2.73
N ASN A 133 -14.67 10.14 -4.04
CA ASN A 133 -15.54 11.17 -4.63
C ASN A 133 -16.81 10.60 -5.30
N GLY A 134 -17.24 9.39 -4.93
CA GLY A 134 -18.40 8.73 -5.52
C GLY A 134 -18.00 7.54 -6.37
N LYS A 135 -18.47 7.47 -7.63
CA LYS A 135 -18.13 6.37 -8.52
C LYS A 135 -16.95 6.73 -9.40
N GLU A 136 -15.89 5.91 -9.38
CA GLU A 136 -14.68 6.16 -10.15
C GLU A 136 -14.21 4.89 -10.88
N ASN A 137 -13.60 5.07 -12.05
CA ASN A 137 -13.09 3.96 -12.84
C ASN A 137 -11.72 3.49 -12.29
N LEU A 138 -11.55 2.19 -12.13
CA LEU A 138 -10.30 1.57 -11.66
C LEU A 138 -9.09 1.96 -12.51
N ASP A 139 -9.25 2.12 -13.83
CA ASP A 139 -8.17 2.55 -14.72
C ASP A 139 -7.73 3.99 -14.41
N LEU A 140 -8.66 4.87 -14.00
CA LEU A 140 -8.33 6.24 -13.58
C LEU A 140 -7.62 6.26 -12.23
N ILE A 141 -8.11 5.48 -11.26
CA ILE A 141 -7.49 5.36 -9.93
C ILE A 141 -6.05 4.86 -10.07
N THR A 142 -5.83 3.84 -10.91
CA THR A 142 -4.52 3.21 -11.09
C THR A 142 -3.56 4.07 -11.92
N ALA A 143 -4.07 4.79 -12.92
CA ALA A 143 -3.30 5.83 -13.59
C ALA A 143 -2.89 6.93 -12.62
N ASN A 144 -3.76 7.32 -11.68
CA ASN A 144 -3.44 8.30 -10.65
C ASN A 144 -2.32 7.81 -9.71
N TYR A 145 -2.33 6.54 -9.27
CA TYR A 145 -1.22 5.97 -8.47
C TYR A 145 0.13 6.12 -9.20
N ILE A 146 0.18 5.76 -10.48
CA ILE A 146 1.41 5.90 -11.28
C ILE A 146 1.81 7.37 -11.45
N ASN A 147 0.87 8.25 -11.81
CA ASN A 147 1.16 9.66 -12.02
C ASN A 147 1.69 10.34 -10.75
N GLN A 148 1.09 10.03 -9.60
CA GLN A 148 1.54 10.54 -8.30
C GLN A 148 2.91 9.96 -7.94
N SER A 149 3.14 8.68 -8.20
CA SER A 149 4.45 8.06 -7.97
C SER A 149 5.56 8.75 -8.78
N ILE A 150 5.33 8.96 -10.08
CA ILE A 150 6.26 9.67 -10.98
C ILE A 150 6.47 11.11 -10.50
N HIS A 151 5.39 11.83 -10.14
CA HIS A 151 5.47 13.19 -9.64
C HIS A 151 6.36 13.29 -8.39
N HIS A 152 6.12 12.42 -7.40
CA HIS A 152 6.90 12.40 -6.17
C HIS A 152 8.38 12.03 -6.40
N PHE A 153 8.68 11.04 -7.26
CA PHE A 153 10.08 10.77 -7.57
C PHE A 153 10.76 11.93 -8.29
N ASN A 154 10.08 12.62 -9.21
CA ASN A 154 10.61 13.83 -9.83
C ASN A 154 10.85 14.94 -8.79
N ASN A 155 9.89 15.18 -7.88
CA ASN A 155 10.06 16.16 -6.80
C ASN A 155 11.24 15.80 -5.90
N PHE A 156 11.37 14.54 -5.51
CA PHE A 156 12.50 14.08 -4.71
C PHE A 156 13.85 14.36 -5.37
N LEU A 157 13.95 14.22 -6.70
CA LEU A 157 15.17 14.55 -7.43
C LEU A 157 15.53 16.04 -7.35
N LEU A 158 14.53 16.91 -7.27
CA LEU A 158 14.70 18.36 -7.17
C LEU A 158 14.96 18.81 -5.72
N THR A 159 14.15 18.32 -4.77
CA THR A 159 14.07 18.84 -3.40
C THR A 159 14.92 18.05 -2.41
N LYS A 160 15.24 16.79 -2.73
CA LYS A 160 15.89 15.83 -1.84
C LYS A 160 15.08 15.52 -0.56
N ASN A 161 13.78 15.83 -0.54
CA ASN A 161 12.91 15.60 0.61
C ASN A 161 12.57 14.10 0.78
N PRO A 162 12.97 13.43 1.87
CA PRO A 162 12.65 12.01 2.08
C PRO A 162 11.16 11.69 2.07
N TYR A 163 10.29 12.65 2.38
CA TYR A 163 8.85 12.49 2.26
C TYR A 163 8.45 12.17 0.81
N ASP A 164 8.94 12.93 -0.18
CA ASP A 164 8.65 12.70 -1.59
C ASP A 164 9.08 11.30 -2.03
N PHE A 165 10.27 10.84 -1.61
CA PHE A 165 10.72 9.49 -1.93
C PHE A 165 9.79 8.40 -1.36
N ASN A 166 9.40 8.53 -0.09
CA ASN A 166 8.51 7.57 0.56
C ASN A 166 7.13 7.57 -0.09
N SER A 167 6.56 8.75 -0.37
CA SER A 167 5.28 8.90 -1.05
C SER A 167 5.33 8.32 -2.47
N GLY A 168 6.42 8.55 -3.21
CA GLY A 168 6.64 7.95 -4.53
C GLY A 168 6.63 6.43 -4.49
N ARG A 169 7.34 5.83 -3.51
CA ARG A 169 7.36 4.37 -3.29
C ARG A 169 5.97 3.84 -2.93
N THR A 170 5.29 4.45 -1.97
CA THR A 170 3.96 3.99 -1.52
C THR A 170 2.96 4.02 -2.69
N GLN A 171 2.93 5.09 -3.47
CA GLN A 171 2.08 5.18 -4.66
C GLN A 171 2.42 4.12 -5.72
N PHE A 172 3.70 3.80 -5.89
CA PHE A 172 4.12 2.68 -6.75
C PHE A 172 3.60 1.33 -6.22
N CYS A 173 3.67 1.11 -4.90
CA CYS A 173 3.14 -0.10 -4.28
C CYS A 173 1.61 -0.22 -4.43
N TYR A 174 0.86 0.89 -4.40
CA TYR A 174 -0.57 0.89 -4.71
C TYR A 174 -0.84 0.43 -6.15
N PHE A 175 -0.05 0.90 -7.12
CA PHE A 175 -0.12 0.38 -8.49
C PHE A 175 0.20 -1.12 -8.56
N CYS A 176 1.22 -1.59 -7.85
CA CYS A 176 1.52 -3.03 -7.78
C CYS A 176 0.35 -3.84 -7.19
N GLY A 177 -0.38 -3.29 -6.21
CA GLY A 177 -1.59 -3.92 -5.69
C GLY A 177 -2.70 -4.09 -6.73
N TYR A 178 -2.87 -3.12 -7.63
CA TYR A 178 -3.73 -3.31 -8.79
C TYR A 178 -3.21 -4.41 -9.74
N LEU A 179 -1.92 -4.42 -10.03
CA LEU A 179 -1.32 -5.43 -10.90
C LEU A 179 -1.50 -6.86 -10.36
N MET A 180 -1.59 -7.03 -9.03
CA MET A 180 -1.88 -8.32 -8.39
C MET A 180 -3.31 -8.83 -8.65
N LEU A 181 -4.21 -7.99 -9.18
CA LEU A 181 -5.56 -8.41 -9.63
C LEU A 181 -5.56 -8.96 -11.06
N GLU A 182 -4.55 -8.60 -11.84
CA GLU A 182 -4.41 -8.96 -13.25
C GLU A 182 -3.74 -10.32 -13.41
N ASP A 183 -3.85 -10.91 -14.60
CA ASP A 183 -3.03 -12.08 -14.92
C ASP A 183 -1.55 -11.68 -14.97
N LYS A 184 -0.66 -12.58 -14.56
CA LYS A 184 0.78 -12.32 -14.43
C LYS A 184 1.41 -11.77 -15.72
N THR A 185 0.97 -12.25 -16.88
CA THR A 185 1.52 -11.81 -18.17
C THR A 185 1.13 -10.36 -18.47
N LYS A 186 -0.15 -10.01 -18.29
CA LYS A 186 -0.65 -8.65 -18.46
C LYS A 186 -0.05 -7.71 -17.41
N ALA A 187 0.04 -8.15 -16.15
CA ALA A 187 0.67 -7.40 -15.07
C ALA A 187 2.11 -7.00 -15.41
N CYS A 188 2.93 -7.94 -15.86
CA CYS A 188 4.31 -7.67 -16.28
C CYS A 188 4.37 -6.70 -17.47
N LYS A 189 3.51 -6.88 -18.50
CA LYS A 189 3.46 -5.98 -19.66
C LYS A 189 3.10 -4.55 -19.27
N LEU A 190 2.11 -4.38 -18.39
CA LEU A 190 1.71 -3.07 -17.88
C LEU A 190 2.83 -2.43 -17.06
N LEU A 191 3.46 -3.20 -16.17
CA LEU A 191 4.59 -2.73 -15.38
C LEU A 191 5.73 -2.23 -16.27
N ASP A 192 6.17 -3.05 -17.24
CA ASP A 192 7.25 -2.68 -18.15
C ASP A 192 6.87 -1.46 -19.02
N GLY A 193 5.61 -1.37 -19.44
CA GLY A 193 5.10 -0.26 -20.25
C GLY A 193 5.10 1.10 -19.54
N VAL A 194 4.93 1.14 -18.21
CA VAL A 194 4.93 2.41 -17.46
C VAL A 194 6.32 2.86 -17.02
N MET A 195 7.33 1.98 -17.03
CA MET A 195 8.68 2.32 -16.57
C MET A 195 9.35 3.44 -17.37
N CYS A 196 8.97 3.65 -18.64
CA CYS A 196 9.53 4.73 -19.46
C CYS A 196 9.21 6.13 -18.92
N TYR A 197 8.14 6.28 -18.14
CA TYR A 197 7.73 7.56 -17.55
C TYR A 197 8.42 7.89 -16.22
N PHE A 198 9.03 6.90 -15.57
CA PHE A 198 9.78 7.13 -14.35
C PHE A 198 11.15 7.75 -14.65
N PRO A 199 11.76 8.49 -13.70
CA PRO A 199 13.13 8.97 -13.84
C PRO A 199 14.10 7.80 -14.05
N GLU A 200 15.03 7.96 -14.99
CA GLU A 200 15.90 6.89 -15.49
C GLU A 200 16.58 6.09 -14.38
N GLN A 201 17.14 6.78 -13.37
CA GLN A 201 17.84 6.18 -12.23
C GLN A 201 16.98 5.24 -11.37
N TYR A 202 15.66 5.35 -11.41
CA TYR A 202 14.75 4.52 -10.61
C TYR A 202 14.11 3.39 -11.41
N ARG A 203 14.09 3.44 -12.74
CA ARG A 203 13.36 2.51 -13.61
C ARG A 203 13.69 1.05 -13.33
N LYS A 204 14.99 0.72 -13.26
CA LYS A 204 15.46 -0.66 -13.05
C LYS A 204 14.99 -1.19 -11.68
N ASN A 205 15.24 -0.45 -10.61
CA ASN A 205 14.91 -0.88 -9.26
C ASN A 205 13.39 -0.98 -9.05
N LEU A 206 12.60 -0.05 -9.59
CA LEU A 206 11.15 -0.12 -9.55
C LEU A 206 10.60 -1.32 -10.34
N SER A 207 11.13 -1.57 -11.55
CA SER A 207 10.73 -2.75 -12.35
C SER A 207 11.06 -4.06 -11.60
N GLU A 208 12.26 -4.17 -11.03
CA GLU A 208 12.66 -5.35 -10.25
C GLU A 208 11.81 -5.54 -8.99
N LEU A 209 11.53 -4.46 -8.26
CA LEU A 209 10.68 -4.49 -7.07
C LEU A 209 9.25 -4.92 -7.43
N GLY A 210 8.66 -4.31 -8.46
CA GLY A 210 7.32 -4.65 -8.92
C GLY A 210 7.21 -6.12 -9.35
N LYS A 211 8.18 -6.63 -10.11
CA LYS A 211 8.25 -8.05 -10.49
C LYS A 211 8.37 -8.97 -9.28
N ALA A 212 9.20 -8.60 -8.30
CA ALA A 212 9.37 -9.36 -7.06
C ALA A 212 8.09 -9.41 -6.23
N ILE A 213 7.37 -8.28 -6.11
CA ILE A 213 6.06 -8.22 -5.44
C ILE A 213 5.06 -9.17 -6.12
N LEU A 214 4.95 -9.11 -7.45
CA LEU A 214 3.99 -9.92 -8.22
C LEU A 214 4.19 -11.44 -8.09
N ILE A 215 5.41 -11.88 -7.80
CA ILE A 215 5.72 -13.30 -7.59
C ILE A 215 5.95 -13.66 -6.12
N TYR A 216 5.79 -12.69 -5.22
CA TYR A 216 6.08 -12.82 -3.79
C TYR A 216 7.49 -13.35 -3.49
N ASP A 217 8.51 -12.78 -4.15
CA ASP A 217 9.92 -13.09 -3.89
C ASP A 217 10.47 -12.18 -2.78
N VAL A 218 10.40 -12.67 -1.54
CA VAL A 218 10.83 -11.95 -0.33
C VAL A 218 12.29 -11.48 -0.43
N ASN A 219 13.21 -12.34 -0.87
CA ASN A 219 14.63 -12.00 -0.94
C ASN A 219 14.87 -10.89 -1.96
N LYS A 220 14.19 -10.94 -3.11
CA LYS A 220 14.30 -9.91 -4.13
C LYS A 220 13.65 -8.60 -3.69
N ILE A 221 12.50 -8.65 -3.01
CA ILE A 221 11.85 -7.47 -2.41
C ILE A 221 12.80 -6.77 -1.44
N VAL A 222 13.39 -7.52 -0.49
CA VAL A 222 14.28 -6.98 0.54
C VAL A 222 15.54 -6.38 -0.08
N SER A 223 16.22 -7.11 -0.96
CA SER A 223 17.45 -6.63 -1.60
C SER A 223 17.20 -5.41 -2.49
N THR A 224 16.12 -5.39 -3.28
CA THR A 224 15.80 -4.23 -4.11
C THR A 224 15.37 -3.03 -3.25
N TYR A 225 14.60 -3.23 -2.18
CA TYR A 225 14.23 -2.15 -1.24
C TYR A 225 15.47 -1.52 -0.57
N ASP A 226 16.43 -2.34 -0.14
CA ASP A 226 17.67 -1.87 0.49
C ASP A 226 18.52 -1.04 -0.49
N ILE A 227 18.70 -1.51 -1.73
CA ILE A 227 19.37 -0.75 -2.79
C ILE A 227 18.62 0.56 -3.07
N PHE A 228 17.29 0.49 -3.18
CA PHE A 228 16.45 1.63 -3.55
C PHE A 228 16.49 2.74 -2.49
N THR A 229 16.42 2.36 -1.20
CA THR A 229 16.52 3.30 -0.08
C THR A 229 17.94 3.83 0.11
N SER A 230 18.97 3.00 -0.06
CA SER A 230 20.37 3.44 0.00
C SER A 230 20.69 4.47 -1.07
N GLN A 231 20.23 4.26 -2.31
CA GLN A 231 20.36 5.24 -3.38
C GLN A 231 19.67 6.56 -3.01
N ALA A 232 18.46 6.51 -2.47
CA ALA A 232 17.76 7.71 -2.03
C ALA A 232 18.53 8.47 -0.95
N MET A 233 19.12 7.79 0.03
CA MET A 233 19.96 8.43 1.05
C MET A 233 21.18 9.12 0.43
N LEU A 234 21.86 8.47 -0.53
CA LEU A 234 23.01 9.07 -1.23
C LEU A 234 22.63 10.31 -2.04
N TYR A 235 21.47 10.30 -2.70
CA TYR A 235 20.96 11.47 -3.42
C TYR A 235 20.39 12.56 -2.49
N GLY A 236 19.98 12.18 -1.29
CA GLY A 236 19.37 13.05 -0.28
C GLY A 236 20.37 13.88 0.53
N MET A 237 21.65 13.52 0.51
CA MET A 237 22.69 14.29 1.19
C MET A 237 22.98 15.60 0.45
N PRO A 238 23.05 16.76 1.14
CA PRO A 238 23.53 17.98 0.51
C PRO A 238 24.94 17.74 -0.01
N THR A 239 25.15 17.97 -1.30
CA THR A 239 26.49 18.04 -1.85
C THR A 239 27.23 19.12 -1.08
N LYS A 240 28.33 18.75 -0.39
CA LYS A 240 29.27 19.74 0.13
C LYS A 240 29.71 20.55 -1.08
N LYS A 241 29.16 21.76 -1.25
CA LYS A 241 29.74 22.74 -2.16
C LYS A 241 31.16 22.95 -1.65
N ASN A 242 32.13 22.50 -2.44
CA ASN A 242 33.52 22.89 -2.25
C ASN A 242 33.52 24.43 -2.27
N GLN A 243 33.67 25.02 -1.08
CA GLN A 243 34.12 26.40 -0.95
C GLN A 243 35.60 26.36 -1.31
N THR A 244 35.90 26.62 -2.58
CA THR A 244 37.19 27.15 -3.03
C THR A 244 37.05 28.65 -3.18
#